data_AF-A0A925A0H5-F1
#
_entry.id   AF-A0A925A0H5-F1
#
_cell.length_a   1.000
_cell.length_b   1.000
_cell.length_c   1.000
_cell.angle_alpha   90.00
_cell.angle_beta   90.00
_cell.angle_gamma   90.00
#
_symmetry.space_group_name_H-M   'P 1'
#
loop_
_entity.id
_entity.type
_entity.pdbx_description
1 polymer ?
#
loop_
_entity_poly.entity_id
_entity_poly.type
_entity_poly.pdbx_seq_one_letter_code
_entity_poly.pdbx_strand_id
1 'polypeptide(L)'
;FAINDPYRGGTHFNDVSFIRPIFSGGEVIAFAQNKGHWADIGGNVPGTFDVNAKEHFGEGLRITPVRIWSRGVFLHDVAQLLVSNTRAPRQAMGDLHAQSEATAVCEREILRLVDRYSKATVQHAMQETQDYVERTVRRRLEGLPHGVWETTDYMDNDPGKEEGLVPIKIKLTIDANGIHYDLAGSAPVVATFLNSGYGTTFSAIYAGTKTFFPDVPLNSGFYAAVTADIGPEGTVVNAGWPNAVTGFCSGPYEKLMNGIFEIWSKIMPERAMACAFNLEYLLVGGKDGRTEDSPYFMWYDWMAGGWGGRASKDGSGATAPVFGAGLAVQPVEGQERLSPVLTSMHQIGMDSGGPGRFRGGVGIEKGGMLTDAQNAVMSYCCDRARSITWGIEGGLPSIPHGVWLNKGTEGERFLGSNFSSVPVQSGDSFVRPSAGGGGYGDPLERTYLEVLDDVIDGYVSVGRAAKDYGVVITAVDPDLDAYEVDEAASVELRHDIAAHRLGWLAEDPATVSARYISGDIDMLDVIRRYGVILDWGTGELFATTTREHRALMERRSSSHWPIVQA
;
A
#
# COMPACT_ATOMS: atom_id res chain seq x y z
N PHE A 1 -20.42 -11.06 -19.30
CA PHE A 1 -19.39 -12.08 -18.99
C PHE A 1 -18.86 -11.80 -17.59
N ALA A 2 -18.53 -12.83 -16.83
CA ALA A 2 -17.77 -12.73 -15.58
C ALA A 2 -16.36 -13.27 -15.80
N ILE A 3 -15.36 -12.65 -15.17
CA ILE A 3 -13.94 -13.03 -15.21
C ILE A 3 -13.23 -12.50 -13.96
N ASN A 4 -12.34 -13.27 -13.36
CA ASN A 4 -11.40 -12.79 -12.31
C ASN A 4 -9.95 -13.23 -12.55
N ASP A 5 -9.69 -13.89 -13.68
CA ASP A 5 -8.42 -14.54 -13.99
C ASP A 5 -7.25 -13.53 -14.09
N PRO A 6 -6.31 -13.51 -13.12
CA PRO A 6 -5.22 -12.53 -13.09
C PRO A 6 -4.24 -12.70 -14.26
N TYR A 7 -4.09 -13.92 -14.77
CA TYR A 7 -3.21 -14.23 -15.90
C TYR A 7 -3.81 -13.84 -17.25
N ARG A 8 -5.03 -13.27 -17.27
CA ARG A 8 -5.70 -12.75 -18.46
C ARG A 8 -6.04 -11.26 -18.35
N GLY A 9 -5.29 -10.53 -17.52
CA GLY A 9 -5.47 -9.09 -17.30
C GLY A 9 -6.35 -8.73 -16.09
N GLY A 10 -6.72 -9.71 -15.27
CA GLY A 10 -7.30 -9.48 -13.95
C GLY A 10 -6.27 -8.90 -12.95
N THR A 11 -6.75 -8.54 -11.77
CA THR A 11 -5.90 -8.06 -10.65
C THR A 11 -5.54 -9.22 -9.74
N HIS A 12 -6.54 -9.76 -9.03
CA HIS A 12 -6.48 -11.03 -8.32
C HIS A 12 -7.85 -11.72 -8.32
N PHE A 13 -7.96 -12.91 -7.70
CA PHE A 13 -9.18 -13.71 -7.73
C PHE A 13 -10.40 -13.07 -7.06
N ASN A 14 -10.19 -12.27 -6.01
CA ASN A 14 -11.29 -11.54 -5.36
C ASN A 14 -11.89 -10.43 -6.25
N ASP A 15 -11.14 -9.91 -7.23
CA ASP A 15 -11.60 -8.83 -8.10
C ASP A 15 -12.35 -9.38 -9.32
N VAL A 16 -13.64 -9.63 -9.14
CA VAL A 16 -14.51 -10.17 -10.19
C VAL A 16 -14.98 -9.03 -11.10
N SER A 17 -14.70 -9.18 -12.40
CA SER A 17 -15.08 -8.24 -13.44
C SER A 17 -16.29 -8.73 -14.24
N PHE A 18 -17.26 -7.85 -14.43
CA PHE A 18 -18.40 -8.03 -15.30
C PHE A 18 -18.22 -7.20 -16.57
N ILE A 19 -18.24 -7.87 -17.72
CA ILE A 19 -18.02 -7.26 -19.02
C ILE A 19 -19.28 -7.43 -19.88
N ARG A 20 -19.83 -6.33 -20.37
CA ARG A 20 -21.01 -6.29 -21.24
C ARG A 20 -20.64 -5.68 -22.60
N PRO A 21 -20.70 -6.45 -23.71
CA PRO A 21 -20.61 -5.88 -25.04
C PRO A 21 -21.86 -5.05 -25.35
N ILE A 22 -21.67 -3.85 -25.90
CA ILE A 22 -22.74 -2.94 -26.30
C ILE A 22 -22.86 -2.95 -27.82
N PHE A 23 -24.07 -3.22 -28.33
CA PHE A 23 -24.34 -3.37 -29.76
C PHE A 23 -25.19 -2.23 -30.32
N SER A 24 -24.85 -1.75 -31.53
CA SER A 24 -25.70 -0.85 -32.32
C SER A 24 -25.69 -1.27 -33.79
N GLY A 25 -26.88 -1.63 -34.30
CA GLY A 25 -27.03 -2.13 -35.67
C GLY A 25 -26.39 -3.50 -35.90
N GLY A 26 -26.38 -4.37 -34.89
CA GLY A 26 -25.78 -5.72 -34.97
C GLY A 26 -24.26 -5.78 -34.77
N GLU A 27 -23.59 -4.64 -34.60
CA GLU A 27 -22.14 -4.56 -34.40
C GLU A 27 -21.81 -4.11 -32.98
N VAL A 28 -20.73 -4.65 -32.41
CA VAL A 28 -20.18 -4.20 -31.13
C VAL A 28 -19.54 -2.83 -31.32
N ILE A 29 -19.93 -1.86 -30.49
CA ILE A 29 -19.39 -0.49 -30.54
C ILE A 29 -18.58 -0.11 -29.29
N ALA A 30 -18.80 -0.80 -28.17
CA ALA A 30 -18.11 -0.56 -26.91
C ALA A 30 -18.25 -1.78 -25.97
N PHE A 31 -17.47 -1.78 -24.90
CA PHE A 31 -17.64 -2.68 -23.76
C PHE A 31 -17.86 -1.85 -22.49
N ALA A 32 -18.87 -2.18 -21.70
CA ALA A 32 -18.98 -1.72 -20.33
C ALA A 32 -18.33 -2.73 -19.41
N GLN A 33 -17.46 -2.27 -18.51
CA GLN A 33 -16.83 -3.09 -17.50
C GLN A 33 -17.12 -2.52 -16.11
N ASN A 34 -17.47 -3.40 -15.19
CA ASN A 34 -17.46 -3.12 -13.75
C ASN A 34 -16.55 -4.17 -13.09
N LYS A 35 -15.67 -3.74 -12.18
CA LYS A 35 -14.85 -4.63 -11.35
C LYS A 35 -15.20 -4.34 -9.90
N GLY A 36 -15.34 -5.40 -9.10
CA GLY A 36 -15.71 -5.35 -7.71
C GLY A 36 -14.96 -6.41 -6.93
N HIS A 37 -14.55 -6.06 -5.72
CA HIS A 37 -13.84 -6.94 -4.83
C HIS A 37 -14.85 -7.78 -4.04
N TRP A 38 -14.90 -9.08 -4.32
CA TRP A 38 -15.68 -10.04 -3.55
C TRP A 38 -14.86 -10.43 -2.33
N ALA A 39 -15.43 -10.30 -1.13
CA ALA A 39 -14.71 -10.53 0.12
C ALA A 39 -14.08 -11.93 0.20
N ASP A 40 -14.65 -12.94 -0.49
CA ASP A 40 -14.12 -14.30 -0.54
C ASP A 40 -14.47 -14.98 -1.86
N ILE A 41 -13.53 -15.75 -2.41
CA ILE A 41 -13.70 -16.52 -3.64
C ILE A 41 -13.45 -18.03 -3.41
N GLY A 42 -13.53 -18.49 -2.16
CA GLY A 42 -13.37 -19.91 -1.80
C GLY A 42 -11.93 -20.39 -1.64
N GLY A 43 -10.97 -19.50 -1.39
CA GLY A 43 -9.59 -19.90 -1.09
C GLY A 43 -9.46 -20.70 0.21
N ASN A 44 -8.26 -21.19 0.52
CA ASN A 44 -8.01 -22.06 1.69
C ASN A 44 -8.36 -21.40 3.03
N VAL A 45 -8.30 -20.07 3.10
CA VAL A 45 -8.56 -19.29 4.31
C VAL A 45 -9.74 -18.33 4.12
N PRO A 46 -10.43 -17.93 5.21
CA PRO A 46 -11.46 -16.91 5.14
C PRO A 46 -10.97 -15.65 4.42
N GLY A 47 -11.71 -15.25 3.40
CA GLY A 47 -11.42 -14.07 2.60
C GLY A 47 -10.36 -14.25 1.52
N THR A 48 -9.84 -15.47 1.33
CA THR A 48 -8.93 -15.84 0.22
C THR A 48 -7.47 -15.37 0.35
N PHE A 49 -7.12 -14.58 1.36
CA PHE A 49 -5.76 -14.09 1.57
C PHE A 49 -4.83 -15.11 2.27
N ASP A 50 -4.55 -16.23 1.60
CA ASP A 50 -3.60 -17.23 2.10
C ASP A 50 -2.16 -16.83 1.75
N VAL A 51 -1.49 -16.16 2.70
CA VAL A 51 -0.09 -15.73 2.56
C VAL A 51 0.88 -16.88 2.24
N ASN A 52 0.53 -18.10 2.64
CA ASN A 52 1.37 -19.28 2.41
C ASN A 52 1.18 -19.91 1.02
N ALA A 53 0.24 -19.41 0.22
CA ALA A 53 -0.01 -19.94 -1.12
C ALA A 53 1.20 -19.68 -2.03
N LYS A 54 1.76 -20.75 -2.60
CA LYS A 54 2.82 -20.69 -3.62
C LYS A 54 2.23 -20.74 -5.03
N GLU A 55 1.11 -21.43 -5.17
CA GLU A 55 0.38 -21.60 -6.41
C GLU A 55 -1.06 -21.11 -6.25
N HIS A 56 -1.64 -20.58 -7.32
CA HIS A 56 -2.99 -20.01 -7.31
C HIS A 56 -4.11 -20.99 -6.94
N PHE A 57 -3.86 -22.30 -6.98
CA PHE A 57 -4.87 -23.28 -6.63
C PHE A 57 -5.36 -23.18 -5.17
N GLY A 58 -4.55 -22.59 -4.27
CA GLY A 58 -4.96 -22.26 -2.90
C GLY A 58 -5.73 -20.94 -2.76
N GLU A 59 -5.75 -20.12 -3.81
CA GLU A 59 -6.34 -18.77 -3.85
C GLU A 59 -7.80 -18.77 -4.34
N GLY A 60 -8.43 -19.94 -4.42
CA GLY A 60 -9.86 -20.07 -4.66
C GLY A 60 -10.25 -20.15 -6.13
N LEU A 61 -11.50 -19.77 -6.43
CA LEU A 61 -12.12 -20.02 -7.72
C LEU A 61 -11.56 -19.09 -8.80
N ARG A 62 -10.87 -19.68 -9.78
CA ARG A 62 -10.53 -19.05 -11.05
C ARG A 62 -11.71 -19.05 -12.03
N ILE A 63 -12.28 -17.88 -12.26
CA ILE A 63 -13.33 -17.60 -13.23
C ILE A 63 -12.68 -17.18 -14.55
N THR A 64 -12.58 -18.13 -15.48
CA THR A 64 -12.30 -17.82 -16.89
C THR A 64 -13.50 -17.07 -17.50
N PRO A 65 -13.36 -16.39 -18.66
CA PRO A 65 -14.47 -15.67 -19.27
C PRO A 65 -15.70 -16.55 -19.51
N VAL A 66 -16.74 -16.37 -18.68
CA VAL A 66 -17.99 -17.14 -18.77
C VAL A 66 -19.19 -16.21 -18.88
N ARG A 67 -20.26 -16.67 -19.52
CA ARG A 67 -21.52 -15.94 -19.58
C ARG A 67 -22.31 -16.17 -18.30
N ILE A 68 -22.79 -15.10 -17.70
CA ILE A 68 -23.77 -15.13 -16.61
C ILE A 68 -25.17 -14.71 -17.11
N TRP A 69 -25.22 -14.03 -18.26
CA TRP A 69 -26.43 -13.79 -19.02
C TRP A 69 -26.23 -14.24 -20.46
N SER A 70 -27.30 -14.74 -21.09
CA SER A 70 -27.33 -15.09 -22.51
C SER A 70 -28.67 -14.66 -23.10
N ARG A 71 -28.63 -13.78 -24.11
CA ARG A 71 -29.84 -13.22 -24.76
C ARG A 71 -30.86 -12.65 -23.75
N GLY A 72 -30.38 -11.89 -22.76
CA GLY A 72 -31.20 -11.31 -21.70
C GLY A 72 -31.65 -12.29 -20.61
N VAL A 73 -31.39 -13.60 -20.76
CA VAL A 73 -31.75 -14.61 -19.77
C VAL A 73 -30.60 -14.78 -18.78
N PHE A 74 -30.91 -14.67 -17.49
CA PHE A 74 -29.98 -14.97 -16.41
C PHE A 74 -29.68 -16.47 -16.36
N LEU A 75 -28.40 -16.82 -16.40
CA LEU A 75 -27.92 -18.21 -16.32
C LEU A 75 -27.72 -18.58 -14.85
N HIS A 76 -28.84 -18.87 -14.19
CA HIS A 76 -28.89 -19.14 -12.75
C HIS A 76 -27.98 -20.30 -12.34
N ASP A 77 -27.90 -21.36 -13.13
CA ASP A 77 -27.02 -22.51 -12.90
C ASP A 77 -25.55 -22.12 -12.87
N VAL A 78 -25.10 -21.30 -13.83
CA VAL A 78 -23.73 -20.78 -13.86
C VAL A 78 -23.48 -19.85 -12.67
N ALA A 79 -24.39 -18.89 -12.43
CA ALA A 79 -24.24 -17.97 -11.29
C ALA A 79 -24.18 -18.72 -9.96
N GLN A 80 -25.06 -19.71 -9.76
CA GLN A 80 -25.09 -20.54 -8.57
C GLN A 80 -23.81 -21.36 -8.43
N LEU A 81 -23.26 -21.90 -9.51
CA LEU A 81 -21.98 -22.60 -9.48
C LEU A 81 -20.87 -21.69 -8.97
N LEU A 82 -20.80 -20.44 -9.44
CA LEU A 82 -19.76 -19.50 -9.02
C LEU A 82 -19.91 -19.11 -7.54
N VAL A 83 -21.09 -18.61 -7.14
CA VAL A 83 -21.26 -18.08 -5.78
C VAL A 83 -21.25 -19.17 -4.70
N SER A 84 -21.69 -20.40 -5.03
CA SER A 84 -21.69 -21.53 -4.08
C SER A 84 -20.28 -21.99 -3.69
N ASN A 85 -19.26 -21.59 -4.46
CA ASN A 85 -17.86 -21.85 -4.13
C ASN A 85 -17.24 -20.71 -3.29
N THR A 86 -18.06 -19.86 -2.65
CA THR A 86 -17.61 -18.81 -1.72
C THR A 86 -18.16 -19.07 -0.33
N ARG A 87 -17.54 -18.49 0.71
CA ARG A 87 -18.04 -18.60 2.10
C ARG A 87 -19.31 -17.77 2.35
N ALA A 88 -19.59 -16.78 1.50
CA ALA A 88 -20.74 -15.88 1.64
C ALA A 88 -21.57 -15.79 0.33
N PRO A 89 -22.18 -16.90 -0.13
CA PRO A 89 -22.82 -17.00 -1.45
C PRO A 89 -23.94 -15.98 -1.68
N ARG A 90 -24.69 -15.63 -0.63
CA ARG A 90 -25.77 -14.63 -0.71
C ARG A 90 -25.23 -13.23 -1.00
N GLN A 91 -24.08 -12.88 -0.41
CA GLN A 91 -23.44 -11.59 -0.63
C GLN A 91 -22.84 -11.53 -2.04
N ALA A 92 -22.08 -12.58 -2.43
CA ALA A 92 -21.51 -12.70 -3.77
C ALA A 92 -22.58 -12.67 -4.89
N MET A 93 -23.76 -13.26 -4.66
CA MET A 93 -24.89 -13.14 -5.60
C MET A 93 -25.42 -11.70 -5.69
N GLY A 94 -25.47 -10.98 -4.56
CA GLY A 94 -25.80 -9.56 -4.52
C GLY A 94 -24.82 -8.72 -5.34
N ASP A 95 -23.51 -8.91 -5.13
CA ASP A 95 -22.46 -8.23 -5.88
C ASP A 95 -22.55 -8.55 -7.38
N LEU A 96 -22.70 -9.84 -7.72
CA LEU A 96 -22.88 -10.29 -9.10
C LEU A 96 -24.02 -9.54 -9.80
N HIS A 97 -25.18 -9.40 -9.16
CA HIS A 97 -26.32 -8.67 -9.72
C HIS A 97 -26.04 -7.17 -9.80
N ALA A 98 -25.53 -6.55 -8.73
CA ALA A 98 -25.24 -5.13 -8.69
C ALA A 98 -24.23 -4.72 -9.78
N GLN A 99 -23.13 -5.47 -9.91
CA GLN A 99 -22.11 -5.24 -10.94
C GLN A 99 -22.66 -5.45 -12.35
N SER A 100 -23.47 -6.49 -12.55
CA SER A 100 -24.10 -6.76 -13.85
C SER A 100 -25.08 -5.65 -14.26
N GLU A 101 -25.86 -5.12 -13.33
CA GLU A 101 -26.78 -4.00 -13.57
C GLU A 101 -26.03 -2.67 -13.78
N ALA A 102 -24.91 -2.44 -13.09
CA ALA A 102 -24.07 -1.27 -13.36
C ALA A 102 -23.62 -1.23 -14.82
N THR A 103 -23.23 -2.38 -15.41
CA THR A 103 -22.92 -2.44 -16.84
C THR A 103 -24.14 -2.24 -17.75
N ALA A 104 -25.35 -2.59 -17.29
CA ALA A 104 -26.60 -2.35 -18.01
C ALA A 104 -26.93 -0.86 -18.10
N VAL A 105 -26.69 -0.12 -17.01
CA VAL A 105 -26.85 1.33 -16.98
C VAL A 105 -25.92 1.98 -18.01
N CYS A 106 -24.66 1.55 -18.07
CA CYS A 106 -23.70 2.05 -19.06
C CYS A 106 -24.17 1.77 -20.50
N GLU A 107 -24.63 0.55 -20.80
CA GLU A 107 -25.21 0.20 -22.10
C GLU A 107 -26.37 1.14 -22.48
N ARG A 108 -27.33 1.35 -21.57
CA ARG A 108 -28.47 2.25 -21.81
C ARG A 108 -28.02 3.68 -22.12
N GLU A 109 -27.06 4.20 -21.36
CA GLU A 109 -26.57 5.57 -21.58
C GLU A 109 -25.79 5.73 -22.89
N ILE A 110 -24.98 4.75 -23.27
CA ILE A 110 -24.31 4.75 -24.57
C ILE A 110 -25.33 4.70 -25.71
N LEU A 111 -26.34 3.82 -25.62
CA LEU A 111 -27.38 3.72 -26.64
C LEU A 111 -28.22 5.00 -26.73
N ARG A 112 -28.52 5.65 -25.61
CA ARG A 112 -29.17 6.96 -25.58
C ARG A 112 -28.35 8.03 -26.33
N LEU A 113 -27.02 8.00 -26.21
CA LEU A 113 -26.14 8.89 -26.97
C LEU A 113 -26.14 8.54 -28.47
N VAL A 114 -26.14 7.25 -28.82
CA VAL A 114 -26.21 6.78 -30.21
C VAL A 114 -27.52 7.21 -30.87
N ASP A 115 -28.66 7.08 -30.18
CA ASP A 115 -29.96 7.49 -30.69
C ASP A 115 -30.02 9.00 -30.95
N ARG A 116 -29.37 9.80 -30.09
CA ARG A 116 -29.37 11.26 -30.20
C ARG A 116 -28.37 11.80 -31.23
N TYR A 117 -27.19 11.19 -31.33
CA TYR A 117 -26.05 11.74 -32.07
C TYR A 117 -25.56 10.88 -33.23
N SER A 118 -26.14 9.69 -33.43
CA SER A 118 -25.67 8.62 -34.32
C SER A 118 -24.50 7.80 -33.78
N LYS A 119 -24.44 6.54 -34.24
CA LYS A 119 -23.35 5.60 -33.94
C LYS A 119 -21.97 6.16 -34.32
N ALA A 120 -21.85 6.71 -35.52
CA ALA A 120 -20.57 7.20 -36.04
C ALA A 120 -20.02 8.35 -35.18
N THR A 121 -20.87 9.29 -34.77
CA THR A 121 -20.46 10.41 -33.93
C THR A 121 -20.01 9.95 -32.54
N VAL A 122 -20.71 9.00 -31.92
CA VAL A 122 -20.33 8.47 -30.60
C VAL A 122 -19.00 7.72 -30.66
N GLN A 123 -18.79 6.86 -31.68
CA GLN A 123 -17.51 6.16 -31.85
C GLN A 123 -16.36 7.13 -32.11
N HIS A 124 -16.58 8.17 -32.92
CA HIS A 124 -15.59 9.22 -33.14
C HIS A 124 -15.26 9.97 -31.84
N ALA A 125 -16.27 10.34 -31.03
CA ALA A 125 -16.05 11.01 -29.75
C ALA A 125 -15.27 10.14 -28.74
N MET A 126 -15.52 8.82 -28.73
CA MET A 126 -14.75 7.87 -27.90
C MET A 126 -13.27 7.81 -28.30
N GLN A 127 -12.96 7.85 -29.60
CA GLN A 127 -11.59 7.91 -30.10
C GLN A 127 -10.94 9.27 -29.80
N GLU A 128 -11.63 10.37 -30.09
CA GLU A 128 -11.11 11.72 -29.87
C GLU A 128 -10.81 11.98 -28.39
N THR A 129 -11.56 11.36 -27.47
CA THR A 129 -11.27 11.44 -26.02
C THR A 129 -9.92 10.79 -25.67
N GLN A 130 -9.53 9.73 -26.37
CA GLN A 130 -8.22 9.09 -26.21
C GLN A 130 -7.13 9.92 -26.91
N ASP A 131 -7.38 10.36 -28.14
CA ASP A 131 -6.42 11.17 -28.90
C ASP A 131 -6.11 12.50 -28.20
N TYR A 132 -7.11 13.11 -27.55
CA TYR A 132 -6.94 14.30 -26.72
C TYR A 132 -5.98 14.05 -25.54
N VAL A 133 -6.12 12.91 -24.85
CA VAL A 133 -5.23 12.54 -23.74
C VAL A 133 -3.82 12.30 -24.27
N GLU A 134 -3.65 11.57 -25.36
CA GLU A 134 -2.33 11.36 -25.97
C GLU A 134 -1.64 12.68 -26.29
N ARG A 135 -2.32 13.59 -27.01
CA ARG A 135 -1.77 14.92 -27.34
C ARG A 135 -1.40 15.72 -26.10
N THR A 136 -2.21 15.63 -25.04
CA THR A 136 -1.95 16.34 -23.78
C THR A 136 -0.71 15.78 -23.09
N VAL A 137 -0.57 14.45 -22.99
CA VAL A 137 0.61 13.82 -22.40
C VAL A 137 1.86 14.17 -23.19
N ARG A 138 1.86 13.99 -24.51
CA ARG A 138 3.03 14.30 -25.36
C ARG A 138 3.49 15.74 -25.18
N ARG A 139 2.57 16.70 -25.15
CA ARG A 139 2.89 18.11 -24.88
C ARG A 139 3.51 18.34 -23.50
N ARG A 140 3.08 17.59 -22.48
CA ARG A 140 3.68 17.67 -21.13
C ARG A 140 5.11 17.13 -21.12
N LEU A 141 5.42 16.13 -21.94
CA LEU A 141 6.77 15.56 -22.04
C LEU A 141 7.78 16.50 -22.71
N GLU A 142 7.36 17.40 -23.61
CA GLU A 142 8.26 18.36 -24.29
C GLU A 142 9.04 19.26 -23.33
N GLY A 143 8.50 19.52 -22.13
CA GLY A 143 9.14 20.35 -21.11
C GLY A 143 10.02 19.59 -20.12
N LEU A 144 10.13 18.27 -20.24
CA LEU A 144 10.87 17.43 -19.31
C LEU A 144 12.28 17.12 -19.82
N PRO A 145 13.25 16.85 -18.92
CA PRO A 145 14.56 16.40 -19.33
C PRO A 145 14.46 15.02 -20.01
N HIS A 146 15.22 14.83 -21.09
CA HIS A 146 15.47 13.50 -21.64
C HIS A 146 16.58 12.82 -20.85
N GLY A 147 16.44 11.53 -20.59
CA GLY A 147 17.42 10.82 -19.77
C GLY A 147 16.97 9.43 -19.35
N VAL A 148 17.79 8.82 -18.49
CA VAL A 148 17.55 7.51 -17.88
C VAL A 148 17.69 7.66 -16.38
N TRP A 149 16.72 7.14 -15.64
CA TRP A 149 16.70 7.11 -14.18
C TRP A 149 16.42 5.71 -13.70
N GLU A 150 17.07 5.33 -12.60
CA GLU A 150 16.93 4.00 -12.00
C GLU A 150 16.66 4.12 -10.51
N THR A 151 15.85 3.21 -10.00
CA THR A 151 15.74 2.95 -8.56
C THR A 151 15.44 1.48 -8.30
N THR A 152 15.66 1.09 -7.05
CA THR A 152 15.24 -0.20 -6.49
C THR A 152 14.46 0.05 -5.21
N ASP A 153 13.25 -0.49 -5.17
CA ASP A 153 12.48 -0.67 -3.93
C ASP A 153 12.42 -2.16 -3.60
N TYR A 154 11.98 -2.50 -2.40
CA TYR A 154 12.11 -3.86 -1.88
C TYR A 154 10.84 -4.32 -1.17
N MET A 155 10.52 -5.61 -1.33
CA MET A 155 9.63 -6.34 -0.43
C MET A 155 10.43 -6.91 0.75
N ASP A 156 9.73 -7.21 1.85
CA ASP A 156 10.34 -7.59 3.13
C ASP A 156 11.13 -8.91 3.07
N ASN A 157 10.59 -9.96 2.44
CA ASN A 157 11.23 -11.27 2.38
C ASN A 157 10.66 -12.20 1.29
N ASP A 158 11.42 -13.25 1.00
CA ASP A 158 10.96 -14.45 0.29
C ASP A 158 11.02 -15.63 1.28
N PRO A 159 9.88 -16.20 1.72
CA PRO A 159 9.86 -17.32 2.68
C PRO A 159 10.60 -18.57 2.19
N GLY A 160 10.90 -18.67 0.89
CA GLY A 160 11.67 -19.77 0.29
C GLY A 160 13.19 -19.57 0.31
N LYS A 161 13.69 -18.45 0.84
CA LYS A 161 15.11 -18.09 0.81
C LYS A 161 15.63 -17.69 2.19
N GLU A 162 16.94 -17.50 2.27
CA GLU A 162 17.61 -16.94 3.44
C GLU A 162 17.18 -15.48 3.68
N GLU A 163 17.47 -15.00 4.89
CA GLU A 163 17.14 -13.64 5.33
C GLU A 163 17.71 -12.57 4.39
N GLY A 164 16.83 -11.68 3.90
CA GLY A 164 17.17 -10.54 3.06
C GLY A 164 15.96 -9.99 2.32
N LEU A 165 16.10 -8.79 1.77
CA LEU A 165 15.05 -8.10 1.04
C LEU A 165 14.92 -8.61 -0.40
N VAL A 166 13.73 -8.46 -0.99
CA VAL A 166 13.44 -8.89 -2.37
C VAL A 166 13.38 -7.67 -3.30
N PRO A 167 14.36 -7.49 -4.21
CA PRO A 167 14.47 -6.28 -5.02
C PRO A 167 13.46 -6.21 -6.18
N ILE A 168 12.86 -5.04 -6.35
CA ILE A 168 12.07 -4.63 -7.51
C ILE A 168 12.79 -3.46 -8.17
N LYS A 169 13.31 -3.70 -9.37
CA LYS A 169 14.12 -2.71 -10.10
C LYS A 169 13.25 -1.98 -11.10
N ILE A 170 13.44 -0.67 -11.18
CA ILE A 170 12.68 0.20 -12.05
C ILE A 170 13.67 1.09 -12.79
N LYS A 171 13.66 1.00 -14.12
CA LYS A 171 14.35 1.93 -15.01
C LYS A 171 13.30 2.70 -15.81
N LEU A 172 13.46 4.02 -15.87
CA LEU A 172 12.62 4.93 -16.63
C LEU A 172 13.50 5.67 -17.64
N THR A 173 13.11 5.63 -18.91
CA THR A 173 13.70 6.44 -19.98
C THR A 173 12.67 7.47 -20.48
N ILE A 174 13.08 8.73 -20.61
CA ILE A 174 12.32 9.77 -21.32
C ILE A 174 13.11 10.16 -22.56
N ASP A 175 12.47 10.03 -23.72
CA ASP A 175 13.04 10.44 -25.01
C ASP A 175 11.96 11.04 -25.94
N ALA A 176 12.30 11.22 -27.22
CA ALA A 176 11.40 11.80 -28.22
C ALA A 176 10.14 10.95 -28.49
N ASN A 177 10.14 9.65 -28.15
CA ASN A 177 9.01 8.74 -28.35
C ASN A 177 8.04 8.74 -27.16
N GLY A 178 8.52 9.11 -25.97
CA GLY A 178 7.72 9.25 -24.77
C GLY A 178 8.44 8.73 -23.52
N ILE A 179 7.69 8.07 -22.64
CA ILE A 179 8.19 7.42 -21.44
C ILE A 179 8.27 5.90 -21.69
N HIS A 180 9.39 5.29 -21.33
CA HIS A 180 9.56 3.84 -21.36
C HIS A 180 10.04 3.32 -20.00
N TYR A 181 9.32 2.35 -19.47
CA TYR A 181 9.69 1.63 -18.26
C TYR A 181 10.29 0.26 -18.59
N ASP A 182 11.30 -0.15 -17.84
CA ASP A 182 11.91 -1.48 -17.93
C ASP A 182 12.12 -2.02 -16.50
N LEU A 183 11.56 -3.21 -16.23
CA LEU A 183 11.62 -3.88 -14.92
C LEU A 183 12.61 -5.06 -14.87
N ALA A 184 13.43 -5.21 -15.91
CA ALA A 184 14.42 -6.29 -16.00
C ALA A 184 15.36 -6.29 -14.80
N GLY A 185 15.68 -7.50 -14.31
CA GLY A 185 16.53 -7.69 -13.14
C GLY A 185 15.82 -7.55 -11.80
N SER A 186 14.49 -7.37 -11.78
CA SER A 186 13.66 -7.64 -10.61
C SER A 186 13.76 -9.10 -10.18
N ALA A 187 13.50 -9.38 -8.91
CA ALA A 187 13.66 -10.72 -8.34
C ALA A 187 12.80 -11.79 -9.04
N PRO A 188 13.21 -13.07 -9.02
CA PRO A 188 12.33 -14.19 -9.33
C PRO A 188 11.07 -14.20 -8.46
N VAL A 189 10.05 -14.96 -8.86
CA VAL A 189 8.87 -15.20 -8.01
C VAL A 189 9.27 -15.62 -6.58
N VAL A 190 8.54 -15.11 -5.61
CA VAL A 190 8.70 -15.43 -4.18
C VAL A 190 7.75 -16.53 -3.76
N ALA A 191 8.11 -17.29 -2.72
CA ALA A 191 7.37 -18.45 -2.25
C ALA A 191 6.15 -18.09 -1.37
N THR A 192 5.37 -17.12 -1.82
CA THR A 192 4.16 -16.57 -1.18
C THR A 192 3.26 -15.94 -2.26
N PHE A 193 2.02 -15.61 -1.94
CA PHE A 193 1.06 -14.98 -2.85
C PHE A 193 1.32 -13.50 -3.16
N LEU A 194 2.39 -12.91 -2.61
CA LEU A 194 2.74 -11.50 -2.77
C LEU A 194 3.33 -11.20 -4.15
N ASN A 195 3.27 -12.10 -5.12
CA ASN A 195 3.71 -11.82 -6.49
C ASN A 195 2.65 -11.00 -7.26
N SER A 196 3.05 -10.47 -8.42
CA SER A 196 2.17 -9.69 -9.32
C SER A 196 2.12 -10.31 -10.71
N GLY A 197 0.94 -10.32 -11.31
CA GLY A 197 0.76 -10.66 -12.73
C GLY A 197 1.04 -9.48 -13.65
N TYR A 198 1.05 -9.72 -14.97
CA TYR A 198 1.27 -8.67 -15.96
C TYR A 198 0.30 -7.49 -15.81
N GLY A 199 -1.01 -7.76 -15.68
CA GLY A 199 -2.03 -6.71 -15.64
C GLY A 199 -1.91 -5.76 -14.45
N THR A 200 -1.57 -6.29 -13.27
CA THR A 200 -1.35 -5.53 -12.04
C THR A 200 -0.09 -4.70 -12.10
N THR A 201 1.02 -5.29 -12.55
CA THR A 201 2.30 -4.59 -12.71
C THR A 201 2.20 -3.48 -13.73
N PHE A 202 1.58 -3.75 -14.87
CA PHE A 202 1.31 -2.74 -15.89
C PHE A 202 0.50 -1.59 -15.28
N SER A 203 -0.61 -1.89 -14.62
CA SER A 203 -1.44 -0.88 -13.94
C SER A 203 -0.66 -0.01 -12.94
N ALA A 204 0.22 -0.60 -12.12
CA ALA A 204 1.04 0.13 -11.16
C ALA A 204 1.94 1.18 -11.82
N ILE A 205 2.53 0.84 -12.97
CA ILE A 205 3.38 1.75 -13.75
C ILE A 205 2.58 2.99 -14.18
N TYR A 206 1.39 2.79 -14.76
CA TYR A 206 0.57 3.90 -15.22
C TYR A 206 -0.01 4.71 -14.05
N ALA A 207 -0.50 4.07 -12.99
CA ALA A 207 -1.02 4.76 -11.82
C ALA A 207 0.06 5.62 -11.15
N GLY A 208 1.27 5.06 -10.98
CA GLY A 208 2.43 5.79 -10.46
C GLY A 208 2.76 7.01 -11.32
N THR A 209 2.90 6.81 -12.64
CA THR A 209 3.21 7.89 -13.59
C THR A 209 2.12 8.96 -13.59
N LYS A 210 0.85 8.55 -13.65
CA LYS A 210 -0.32 9.44 -13.75
C LYS A 210 -0.42 10.41 -12.57
N THR A 211 0.09 10.04 -11.40
CA THR A 211 0.10 10.88 -10.19
C THR A 211 0.84 12.19 -10.42
N PHE A 212 1.86 12.21 -11.28
CA PHE A 212 2.61 13.42 -11.64
C PHE A 212 1.94 14.27 -12.73
N PHE A 213 0.91 13.74 -13.38
CA PHE A 213 0.11 14.42 -14.41
C PHE A 213 -1.38 14.53 -14.01
N PRO A 214 -1.72 15.15 -12.87
CA PRO A 214 -3.08 15.16 -12.31
C PRO A 214 -4.11 15.86 -13.20
N ASP A 215 -3.68 16.82 -14.01
CA ASP A 215 -4.50 17.59 -14.96
C ASP A 215 -4.87 16.82 -16.24
N VAL A 216 -4.14 15.74 -16.53
CA VAL A 216 -4.43 14.86 -17.68
C VAL A 216 -5.61 13.94 -17.33
N PRO A 217 -6.65 13.82 -18.18
CA PRO A 217 -7.70 12.81 -17.97
C PRO A 217 -7.13 11.38 -18.07
N LEU A 218 -7.67 10.45 -17.27
CA LEU A 218 -7.23 9.05 -17.30
C LEU A 218 -8.00 8.25 -18.35
N ASN A 219 -7.33 7.84 -19.43
CA ASN A 219 -7.79 6.82 -20.38
C ASN A 219 -6.61 6.24 -21.18
N SER A 220 -6.89 5.34 -22.12
CA SER A 220 -5.89 4.64 -22.94
C SER A 220 -5.04 5.53 -23.85
N GLY A 221 -5.41 6.79 -24.10
CA GLY A 221 -4.53 7.76 -24.75
C GLY A 221 -3.23 7.99 -23.98
N PHE A 222 -3.25 7.79 -22.67
CA PHE A 222 -2.06 7.85 -21.82
C PHE A 222 -1.08 6.70 -22.16
N TYR A 223 -1.59 5.55 -22.61
CA TYR A 223 -0.79 4.38 -22.98
C TYR A 223 -0.05 4.55 -24.31
N ALA A 224 -0.44 5.53 -25.13
CA ALA A 224 0.27 5.83 -26.38
C ALA A 224 1.63 6.54 -26.13
N ALA A 225 1.79 7.16 -24.97
CA ALA A 225 3.00 7.91 -24.60
C ALA A 225 3.80 7.26 -23.44
N VAL A 226 3.27 6.21 -22.83
CA VAL A 226 3.93 5.47 -21.76
C VAL A 226 3.94 4.00 -22.15
N THR A 227 5.12 3.42 -22.27
CA THR A 227 5.33 2.01 -22.61
C THR A 227 6.09 1.31 -21.49
N ALA A 228 5.98 -0.02 -21.40
CA ALA A 228 6.66 -0.80 -20.38
C ALA A 228 7.11 -2.16 -20.91
N ASP A 229 8.37 -2.51 -20.66
CA ASP A 229 8.86 -3.89 -20.67
C ASP A 229 8.91 -4.40 -19.22
N ILE A 230 8.04 -5.37 -18.92
CA ILE A 230 7.89 -5.95 -17.58
C ILE A 230 8.83 -7.17 -17.41
N GLY A 231 9.58 -7.53 -18.45
CA GLY A 231 10.46 -8.69 -18.47
C GLY A 231 9.72 -10.02 -18.66
N PRO A 232 10.44 -11.15 -18.64
CA PRO A 232 9.87 -12.46 -18.84
C PRO A 232 8.96 -12.89 -17.68
N GLU A 233 8.05 -13.84 -17.95
CA GLU A 233 7.34 -14.53 -16.88
C GLU A 233 8.31 -15.27 -15.94
N GLY A 234 7.96 -15.40 -14.66
CA GLY A 234 8.77 -16.02 -13.62
C GLY A 234 9.50 -15.02 -12.70
N THR A 235 9.17 -13.72 -12.79
CA THR A 235 9.66 -12.69 -11.86
C THR A 235 8.56 -12.28 -10.88
N VAL A 236 8.92 -11.64 -9.77
CA VAL A 236 7.97 -11.16 -8.76
C VAL A 236 6.98 -10.14 -9.34
N VAL A 237 7.39 -9.39 -10.37
CA VAL A 237 6.56 -8.42 -11.12
C VAL A 237 5.86 -9.02 -12.33
N ASN A 238 6.17 -10.27 -12.71
CA ASN A 238 5.56 -10.97 -13.83
C ASN A 238 5.50 -12.47 -13.53
N ALA A 239 4.67 -12.84 -12.57
CA ALA A 239 4.75 -14.19 -11.99
C ALA A 239 4.38 -15.29 -13.01
N GLY A 240 3.40 -15.03 -13.87
CA GLY A 240 2.85 -16.05 -14.77
C GLY A 240 2.12 -17.18 -14.04
N TRP A 241 1.37 -17.97 -14.78
CA TRP A 241 0.70 -19.16 -14.23
C TRP A 241 1.74 -20.27 -13.94
N PRO A 242 1.67 -21.01 -12.82
CA PRO A 242 0.60 -21.08 -11.81
C PRO A 242 0.89 -20.32 -10.50
N ASN A 243 1.79 -19.33 -10.49
CA ASN A 243 2.24 -18.69 -9.25
C ASN A 243 1.14 -17.88 -8.56
N ALA A 244 1.07 -17.94 -7.22
CA ALA A 244 0.08 -17.19 -6.45
C ALA A 244 0.29 -15.66 -6.52
N VAL A 245 -0.79 -14.88 -6.63
CA VAL A 245 -0.73 -13.42 -6.91
C VAL A 245 -1.76 -12.55 -6.16
N THR A 246 -2.55 -13.11 -5.23
CA THR A 246 -3.64 -12.36 -4.57
C THR A 246 -3.13 -11.20 -3.72
N GLY A 247 -1.91 -11.32 -3.18
CA GLY A 247 -1.25 -10.30 -2.38
C GLY A 247 -0.49 -9.23 -3.17
N PHE A 248 -0.69 -9.13 -4.50
CA PHE A 248 0.06 -8.22 -5.38
C PHE A 248 0.10 -6.76 -4.91
N CYS A 249 -0.97 -6.29 -4.24
CA CYS A 249 -1.14 -4.92 -3.78
C CYS A 249 -0.17 -4.58 -2.64
N SER A 250 -0.08 -5.47 -1.64
CA SER A 250 0.90 -5.36 -0.55
C SER A 250 2.33 -5.62 -1.04
N GLY A 251 2.48 -6.49 -2.05
CA GLY A 251 3.74 -6.80 -2.71
C GLY A 251 4.13 -5.77 -3.79
N PRO A 252 4.38 -6.18 -5.05
CA PRO A 252 5.00 -5.33 -6.05
C PRO A 252 4.27 -4.04 -6.43
N TYR A 253 2.94 -4.00 -6.36
CA TYR A 253 2.19 -2.86 -6.91
C TYR A 253 2.62 -1.54 -6.27
N GLU A 254 2.64 -1.49 -4.95
CA GLU A 254 3.00 -0.26 -4.25
C GLU A 254 4.51 -0.02 -4.18
N LYS A 255 5.35 -1.06 -4.31
CA LYS A 255 6.80 -0.85 -4.50
C LYS A 255 7.08 -0.17 -5.83
N LEU A 256 6.38 -0.58 -6.88
CA LEU A 256 6.44 0.06 -8.19
C LEU A 256 5.96 1.50 -8.11
N MET A 257 4.80 1.77 -7.51
CA MET A 257 4.31 3.14 -7.36
C MET A 257 5.29 4.03 -6.59
N ASN A 258 5.77 3.59 -5.42
CA ASN A 258 6.69 4.38 -4.60
C ASN A 258 8.05 4.58 -5.27
N GLY A 259 8.61 3.56 -5.93
CA GLY A 259 9.84 3.72 -6.71
C GLY A 259 9.66 4.65 -7.93
N ILE A 260 8.50 4.62 -8.57
CA ILE A 260 8.14 5.58 -9.63
C ILE A 260 8.05 6.99 -9.06
N PHE A 261 7.50 7.18 -7.85
CA PHE A 261 7.48 8.48 -7.18
C PHE A 261 8.87 9.00 -6.88
N GLU A 262 9.81 8.15 -6.45
CA GLU A 262 11.22 8.52 -6.25
C GLU A 262 11.86 9.00 -7.55
N ILE A 263 11.67 8.27 -8.66
CA ILE A 263 12.21 8.66 -9.96
C ILE A 263 11.62 10.00 -10.39
N TRP A 264 10.30 10.14 -10.36
CA TRP A 264 9.63 11.38 -10.78
C TRP A 264 9.94 12.56 -9.87
N SER A 265 10.26 12.32 -8.60
CA SER A 265 10.76 13.36 -7.68
C SER A 265 12.08 13.96 -8.14
N LYS A 266 12.91 13.22 -8.90
CA LYS A 266 14.14 13.74 -9.51
C LYS A 266 13.87 14.49 -10.83
N ILE A 267 12.81 14.12 -11.54
CA ILE A 267 12.44 14.68 -12.85
C ILE A 267 11.61 15.96 -12.70
N MET A 268 10.71 15.99 -11.70
CA MET A 268 9.83 17.12 -11.36
C MET A 268 9.95 17.45 -9.87
N PRO A 269 11.08 18.03 -9.41
CA PRO A 269 11.36 18.25 -7.99
C PRO A 269 10.30 19.08 -7.25
N GLU A 270 9.63 20.00 -7.94
CA GLU A 270 8.56 20.81 -7.38
C GLU A 270 7.30 20.00 -6.98
N ARG A 271 7.22 18.75 -7.44
CA ARG A 271 6.16 17.77 -7.14
C ARG A 271 6.67 16.56 -6.37
N ALA A 272 7.91 16.61 -5.90
CA ALA A 272 8.52 15.47 -5.22
C ALA A 272 7.72 15.06 -3.98
N MET A 273 7.67 13.74 -3.77
CA MET A 273 6.98 13.09 -2.65
C MET A 273 7.80 11.87 -2.23
N ALA A 274 8.06 11.75 -0.93
CA ALA A 274 8.69 10.57 -0.33
C ALA A 274 7.78 9.33 -0.41
N CYS A 275 8.28 8.19 0.07
CA CYS A 275 7.50 6.95 0.08
C CYS A 275 6.20 7.13 0.90
N ALA A 276 5.08 6.70 0.33
CA ALA A 276 3.84 6.53 1.05
C ALA A 276 3.79 5.16 1.75
N PHE A 277 2.93 5.05 2.76
CA PHE A 277 2.65 3.78 3.41
C PHE A 277 2.09 2.74 2.42
N ASN A 278 2.16 1.49 2.83
CA ASN A 278 1.72 0.36 2.04
C ASN A 278 0.36 -0.11 2.55
N LEU A 279 -0.56 -0.41 1.63
CA LEU A 279 -1.80 -1.09 1.90
C LEU A 279 -1.54 -2.39 2.65
N GLU A 280 -2.43 -2.63 3.60
CA GLU A 280 -2.45 -3.80 4.43
C GLU A 280 -3.88 -4.34 4.53
N TYR A 281 -4.02 -5.65 4.63
CA TYR A 281 -5.29 -6.31 4.84
C TYR A 281 -5.20 -7.23 6.05
N LEU A 282 -6.01 -6.96 7.07
CA LEU A 282 -6.25 -7.89 8.17
C LEU A 282 -7.62 -8.52 8.01
N LEU A 283 -7.63 -9.83 8.04
CA LEU A 283 -8.84 -10.63 7.95
C LEU A 283 -9.00 -11.44 9.22
N VAL A 284 -10.17 -11.37 9.82
CA VAL A 284 -10.62 -12.31 10.85
C VAL A 284 -11.88 -12.99 10.34
N GLY A 285 -11.88 -14.31 10.31
CA GLY A 285 -13.02 -15.07 9.81
C GLY A 285 -13.28 -16.31 10.64
N GLY A 286 -14.55 -16.71 10.70
CA GLY A 286 -15.01 -17.83 11.51
C GLY A 286 -16.53 -17.88 11.55
N LYS A 287 -17.06 -18.40 12.64
CA LYS A 287 -18.49 -18.51 12.90
C LYS A 287 -18.93 -17.44 13.90
N ASP A 288 -19.96 -16.69 13.55
CA ASP A 288 -20.54 -15.64 14.39
C ASP A 288 -21.52 -16.30 15.38
N GLY A 289 -21.19 -16.29 16.66
CA GLY A 289 -21.98 -16.91 17.73
C GLY A 289 -23.09 -16.02 18.29
N ARG A 290 -23.26 -14.78 17.79
CA ARG A 290 -24.28 -13.83 18.30
C ARG A 290 -25.71 -14.24 17.93
N THR A 291 -25.87 -15.16 16.97
CA THR A 291 -27.17 -15.66 16.51
C THR A 291 -27.18 -17.19 16.45
N GLU A 292 -28.37 -17.79 16.57
CA GLU A 292 -28.52 -19.26 16.61
C GLU A 292 -28.09 -19.96 15.31
N ASP A 293 -28.24 -19.31 14.16
CA ASP A 293 -27.87 -19.84 12.84
C ASP A 293 -26.35 -19.90 12.61
N SER A 294 -25.58 -19.27 13.49
CA SER A 294 -24.13 -19.18 13.47
C SER A 294 -23.54 -19.02 12.06
N PRO A 295 -23.81 -17.87 11.40
CA PRO A 295 -23.36 -17.65 10.04
C PRO A 295 -21.83 -17.52 9.99
N TYR A 296 -21.27 -17.73 8.80
CA TYR A 296 -19.87 -17.37 8.57
C TYR A 296 -19.75 -15.86 8.58
N PHE A 297 -18.75 -15.32 9.28
CA PHE A 297 -18.41 -13.90 9.18
C PHE A 297 -17.02 -13.72 8.58
N MET A 298 -16.83 -12.55 7.99
CA MET A 298 -15.55 -12.08 7.49
C MET A 298 -15.43 -10.62 7.93
N TRP A 299 -14.59 -10.40 8.92
CA TRP A 299 -14.15 -9.07 9.27
C TRP A 299 -12.94 -8.76 8.37
N TYR A 300 -13.16 -7.90 7.39
CA TYR A 300 -12.19 -7.54 6.36
C TYR A 300 -11.88 -6.06 6.50
N ASP A 301 -10.65 -5.76 6.91
CA ASP A 301 -10.25 -4.41 7.27
C ASP A 301 -8.98 -4.00 6.53
N TRP A 302 -9.05 -2.86 5.84
CA TRP A 302 -7.91 -2.18 5.26
C TRP A 302 -7.66 -0.88 6.00
N MET A 303 -6.39 -0.53 6.16
CA MET A 303 -6.03 0.66 6.94
C MET A 303 -5.77 1.90 6.10
N ALA A 304 -6.06 3.03 6.72
CA ALA A 304 -5.53 4.33 6.34
C ALA A 304 -4.09 4.45 6.87
N GLY A 305 -3.29 5.30 6.26
CA GLY A 305 -1.90 5.52 6.66
C GLY A 305 -1.37 6.84 6.15
N GLY A 306 -0.05 7.01 6.20
CA GLY A 306 0.59 8.27 5.83
C GLY A 306 1.16 8.30 4.43
N TRP A 307 0.94 9.39 3.69
CA TRP A 307 1.67 9.67 2.44
C TRP A 307 3.01 10.33 2.72
N GLY A 308 3.96 10.22 1.79
CA GLY A 308 5.29 10.82 1.96
C GLY A 308 5.25 12.34 2.10
N GLY A 309 6.23 12.88 2.83
CA GLY A 309 6.51 14.32 2.86
C GLY A 309 6.74 14.83 1.44
N ARG A 310 6.31 16.05 1.15
CA ARG A 310 6.37 16.64 -0.21
C ARG A 310 7.34 17.80 -0.21
N ALA A 311 7.85 18.15 -1.38
CA ALA A 311 8.77 19.29 -1.55
C ALA A 311 8.23 20.65 -1.08
N SER A 312 6.93 20.77 -0.81
CA SER A 312 6.29 22.02 -0.41
C SER A 312 5.47 21.96 0.88
N LYS A 313 5.29 20.78 1.49
CA LYS A 313 4.45 20.57 2.69
C LYS A 313 4.49 19.13 3.16
N ASP A 314 4.07 18.92 4.39
CA ASP A 314 3.94 17.60 5.00
C ASP A 314 3.05 16.65 4.19
N GLY A 315 3.26 15.36 4.36
CA GLY A 315 2.45 14.31 3.77
C GLY A 315 1.05 14.26 4.40
N SER A 316 0.07 13.78 3.64
CA SER A 316 -1.29 13.58 4.16
C SER A 316 -1.28 12.43 5.17
N GLY A 317 -1.72 12.68 6.40
CA GLY A 317 -1.90 11.64 7.42
C GLY A 317 -3.25 10.93 7.31
N ALA A 318 -3.34 9.73 7.90
CA ALA A 318 -4.56 8.92 8.05
C ALA A 318 -5.44 8.86 6.78
N THR A 319 -4.81 8.68 5.62
CA THR A 319 -5.44 8.72 4.30
C THR A 319 -5.39 7.36 3.63
N ALA A 320 -6.15 7.20 2.54
CA ALA A 320 -6.16 5.99 1.73
C ALA A 320 -4.77 5.65 1.15
N PRO A 321 -4.46 4.36 0.92
CA PRO A 321 -3.22 3.94 0.26
C PRO A 321 -3.14 4.48 -1.18
N VAL A 322 -1.92 4.60 -1.70
CA VAL A 322 -1.69 5.17 -3.04
C VAL A 322 -2.26 4.30 -4.16
N PHE A 323 -2.38 2.99 -3.92
CA PHE A 323 -3.14 2.06 -4.77
C PHE A 323 -4.62 2.47 -4.94
N GLY A 324 -5.22 3.08 -3.91
CA GLY A 324 -6.66 3.31 -3.84
C GLY A 324 -7.00 4.67 -3.22
N ALA A 325 -6.50 5.77 -3.78
CA ALA A 325 -6.66 7.12 -3.22
C ALA A 325 -8.13 7.60 -3.02
N GLY A 326 -9.12 6.87 -3.57
CA GLY A 326 -10.55 7.12 -3.35
C GLY A 326 -11.22 6.20 -2.31
N LEU A 327 -10.47 5.34 -1.62
CA LEU A 327 -11.00 4.47 -0.58
C LEU A 327 -11.40 5.29 0.64
N ALA A 328 -12.57 4.98 1.19
CA ALA A 328 -13.02 5.51 2.46
C ALA A 328 -12.61 4.56 3.60
N VAL A 329 -12.40 5.12 4.78
CA VAL A 329 -12.28 4.35 6.02
C VAL A 329 -13.63 3.72 6.34
N GLN A 330 -13.64 2.44 6.68
CA GLN A 330 -14.87 1.72 7.01
C GLN A 330 -15.41 2.18 8.38
N PRO A 331 -16.73 2.42 8.51
CA PRO A 331 -17.32 2.86 9.78
C PRO A 331 -17.22 1.76 10.83
N VAL A 332 -16.74 2.11 12.02
CA VAL A 332 -16.58 1.21 13.17
C VAL A 332 -17.88 0.48 13.50
N GLU A 333 -18.98 1.22 13.69
CA GLU A 333 -20.29 0.65 13.98
C GLU A 333 -20.79 -0.31 12.89
N GLY A 334 -20.41 -0.05 11.63
CA GLY A 334 -20.72 -0.92 10.50
C GLY A 334 -20.00 -2.27 10.60
N GLN A 335 -18.72 -2.26 10.93
CA GLN A 335 -17.91 -3.47 11.13
C GLN A 335 -18.40 -4.29 12.32
N GLU A 336 -18.68 -3.63 13.46
CA GLU A 336 -19.18 -4.27 14.68
C GLU A 336 -20.57 -4.88 14.49
N ARG A 337 -21.41 -4.27 13.64
CA ARG A 337 -22.71 -4.86 13.29
C ARG A 337 -22.55 -6.14 12.48
N LEU A 338 -21.58 -6.19 11.57
CA LEU A 338 -21.42 -7.28 10.60
C LEU A 338 -20.58 -8.45 11.11
N SER A 339 -19.89 -8.29 12.24
CA SER A 339 -18.96 -9.30 12.77
C SER A 339 -18.87 -9.26 14.31
N PRO A 340 -18.44 -10.35 14.97
CA PRO A 340 -18.22 -10.39 16.41
C PRO A 340 -16.86 -9.78 16.81
N VAL A 341 -16.43 -8.69 16.16
CA VAL A 341 -15.20 -7.97 16.48
C VAL A 341 -15.56 -6.55 16.92
N LEU A 342 -15.31 -6.24 18.20
CA LEU A 342 -15.51 -4.91 18.76
C LEU A 342 -14.24 -4.07 18.57
N THR A 343 -14.35 -2.85 18.08
CA THR A 343 -13.18 -1.97 17.92
C THR A 343 -12.74 -1.47 19.29
N SER A 344 -11.51 -1.81 19.68
CA SER A 344 -10.93 -1.38 20.96
C SER A 344 -10.18 -0.06 20.85
N MET A 345 -9.73 0.29 19.63
CA MET A 345 -8.91 1.47 19.38
C MET A 345 -8.98 1.88 17.90
N HIS A 346 -9.01 3.18 17.65
CA HIS A 346 -8.82 3.77 16.33
C HIS A 346 -8.34 5.22 16.50
N GLN A 347 -7.03 5.43 16.44
CA GLN A 347 -6.39 6.72 16.76
C GLN A 347 -5.23 7.03 15.82
N ILE A 348 -4.76 8.28 15.80
CA ILE A 348 -3.53 8.64 15.10
C ILE A 348 -2.35 7.93 15.77
N GLY A 349 -1.46 7.36 14.95
CA GLY A 349 -0.19 6.81 15.46
C GLY A 349 0.80 7.94 15.69
N MET A 350 0.95 8.43 16.92
CA MET A 350 1.99 9.40 17.26
C MET A 350 3.37 8.88 16.86
N ASP A 351 4.25 9.76 16.38
CA ASP A 351 5.60 9.47 15.90
C ASP A 351 5.69 8.54 14.68
N SER A 352 4.56 8.15 14.09
CA SER A 352 4.51 7.21 12.97
C SER A 352 5.01 7.78 11.64
N GLY A 353 4.92 9.10 11.45
CA GLY A 353 5.40 9.80 10.25
C GLY A 353 6.91 9.91 10.22
N GLY A 354 7.51 9.73 9.05
CA GLY A 354 8.95 9.89 8.83
C GLY A 354 9.38 11.35 9.02
N PRO A 355 10.39 11.64 9.86
CA PRO A 355 10.88 13.00 10.06
C PRO A 355 11.52 13.59 8.81
N GLY A 356 11.33 14.88 8.58
CA GLY A 356 11.99 15.64 7.51
C GLY A 356 11.71 17.12 7.66
N ARG A 357 12.30 17.97 6.81
CA ARG A 357 11.88 19.38 6.65
C ARG A 357 10.36 19.44 6.50
N PHE A 358 9.84 18.55 5.65
CA PHE A 358 8.43 18.21 5.58
C PHE A 358 8.22 16.78 6.05
N ARG A 359 7.42 16.62 7.10
CA ARG A 359 7.13 15.35 7.77
C ARG A 359 6.30 14.45 6.85
N GLY A 360 6.55 13.16 6.86
CA GLY A 360 5.61 12.19 6.29
C GLY A 360 4.28 12.20 7.03
N GLY A 361 3.18 11.96 6.34
CA GLY A 361 1.87 11.82 6.97
C GLY A 361 1.90 10.76 8.08
N VAL A 362 1.16 11.00 9.16
CA VAL A 362 1.01 10.01 10.25
C VAL A 362 0.13 8.84 9.79
N GLY A 363 0.45 7.65 10.28
CA GLY A 363 -0.42 6.49 10.23
C GLY A 363 -1.48 6.50 11.34
N ILE A 364 -2.13 5.36 11.53
CA ILE A 364 -3.13 5.14 12.58
C ILE A 364 -2.79 3.87 13.37
N GLU A 365 -3.20 3.83 14.63
CA GLU A 365 -3.29 2.59 15.39
C GLU A 365 -4.74 2.13 15.43
N LYS A 366 -4.97 0.86 15.08
CA LYS A 366 -6.30 0.25 15.12
C LYS A 366 -6.24 -1.10 15.82
N GLY A 367 -7.24 -1.36 16.65
CA GLY A 367 -7.35 -2.61 17.39
C GLY A 367 -8.78 -3.13 17.46
N GLY A 368 -8.90 -4.42 17.75
CA GLY A 368 -10.17 -5.11 17.93
C GLY A 368 -10.11 -6.17 19.02
N MET A 369 -11.26 -6.48 19.60
CA MET A 369 -11.46 -7.59 20.53
C MET A 369 -12.51 -8.54 19.97
N LEU A 370 -12.19 -9.83 19.93
CA LEU A 370 -13.14 -10.86 19.51
C LEU A 370 -14.14 -11.10 20.64
N THR A 371 -15.42 -11.07 20.30
CA THR A 371 -16.54 -11.33 21.22
C THR A 371 -17.06 -12.74 21.01
N ASP A 372 -18.22 -12.96 20.43
CA ASP A 372 -18.84 -14.28 20.24
C ASP A 372 -18.30 -15.00 18.99
N ALA A 373 -16.98 -15.10 18.81
CA ALA A 373 -16.36 -15.74 17.65
C ALA A 373 -16.04 -17.22 17.91
N GLN A 374 -16.47 -18.11 17.02
CA GLN A 374 -16.20 -19.56 17.10
C GLN A 374 -15.36 -20.02 15.90
N ASN A 375 -14.39 -20.92 16.15
CA ASN A 375 -13.46 -21.44 15.13
C ASN A 375 -12.84 -20.33 14.28
N ALA A 376 -12.45 -19.22 14.91
CA ALA A 376 -11.97 -18.05 14.23
C ALA A 376 -10.46 -18.16 13.94
N VAL A 377 -10.07 -17.60 12.81
CA VAL A 377 -8.66 -17.46 12.42
C VAL A 377 -8.41 -16.04 11.94
N MET A 378 -7.17 -15.61 12.10
CA MET A 378 -6.67 -14.31 11.65
C MET A 378 -5.57 -14.52 10.59
N SER A 379 -5.67 -13.76 9.50
CA SER A 379 -4.68 -13.70 8.44
C SER A 379 -4.37 -12.23 8.14
N TYR A 380 -3.09 -11.93 7.93
CA TYR A 380 -2.61 -10.58 7.68
C TYR A 380 -1.68 -10.56 6.47
N CYS A 381 -1.95 -9.66 5.54
CA CYS A 381 -1.15 -9.43 4.35
C CYS A 381 -0.66 -8.00 4.33
N CYS A 382 0.64 -7.82 4.54
CA CYS A 382 1.28 -6.51 4.53
C CYS A 382 2.75 -6.65 4.10
N ASP A 383 3.44 -5.53 4.02
CA ASP A 383 4.88 -5.45 3.78
C ASP A 383 5.39 -4.22 4.58
N ARG A 384 6.62 -3.74 4.40
CA ARG A 384 7.21 -2.60 5.14
C ARG A 384 7.42 -2.84 6.64
N ALA A 385 7.49 -4.09 7.11
CA ALA A 385 8.03 -4.38 8.44
C ALA A 385 9.56 -4.36 8.46
N ARG A 386 10.21 -4.61 7.30
CA ARG A 386 11.66 -4.66 7.15
C ARG A 386 12.16 -3.64 6.12
N SER A 387 11.52 -3.56 4.96
CA SER A 387 11.70 -2.52 3.94
C SER A 387 10.88 -1.28 4.32
N ILE A 388 11.14 -0.72 5.51
CA ILE A 388 10.35 0.36 6.11
C ILE A 388 10.18 1.53 5.12
N THR A 389 9.00 2.15 5.15
CA THR A 389 8.67 3.34 4.35
C THR A 389 9.76 4.40 4.50
N TRP A 390 10.45 4.70 3.40
CA TRP A 390 11.68 5.49 3.39
C TRP A 390 11.43 6.97 3.07
N GLY A 391 12.27 7.85 3.62
CA GLY A 391 12.31 9.26 3.23
C GLY A 391 13.19 9.51 2.00
N ILE A 392 13.20 10.76 1.51
CA ILE A 392 14.06 11.21 0.41
C ILE A 392 14.68 12.58 0.72
N GLU A 393 15.74 12.92 0.00
CA GLU A 393 16.42 14.22 0.07
C GLU A 393 16.83 14.60 1.51
N GLY A 394 17.21 13.61 2.33
CA GLY A 394 17.57 13.83 3.74
C GLY A 394 16.51 13.41 4.75
N GLY A 395 15.27 13.14 4.29
CA GLY A 395 14.18 12.71 5.14
C GLY A 395 14.36 11.29 5.67
N LEU A 396 13.82 11.01 6.85
CA LEU A 396 13.99 9.76 7.58
C LEU A 396 12.81 8.78 7.38
N PRO A 397 13.02 7.49 7.65
CA PRO A 397 11.97 6.47 7.58
C PRO A 397 10.86 6.66 8.63
N SER A 398 9.70 6.08 8.34
CA SER A 398 8.52 6.03 9.22
C SER A 398 8.58 4.82 10.18
N ILE A 399 7.47 4.42 10.81
CA ILE A 399 7.41 3.18 11.63
C ILE A 399 7.21 1.92 10.77
N PRO A 400 7.65 0.73 11.23
CA PRO A 400 7.34 -0.54 10.58
C PRO A 400 5.89 -0.95 10.83
N HIS A 401 5.33 -1.75 9.92
CA HIS A 401 4.05 -2.44 10.15
C HIS A 401 4.22 -3.71 10.99
N GLY A 402 3.12 -4.17 11.60
CA GLY A 402 3.03 -5.50 12.20
C GLY A 402 1.88 -5.64 13.19
N VAL A 403 1.37 -6.86 13.39
CA VAL A 403 0.24 -7.10 14.29
C VAL A 403 0.72 -7.62 15.64
N TRP A 404 0.19 -7.04 16.71
CA TRP A 404 0.30 -7.58 18.06
C TRP A 404 -1.01 -8.26 18.44
N LEU A 405 -0.91 -9.48 18.96
CA LEU A 405 -2.00 -10.21 19.58
C LEU A 405 -1.86 -10.10 21.10
N ASN A 406 -2.96 -9.79 21.79
CA ASN A 406 -3.07 -9.67 23.24
C ASN A 406 -2.00 -8.75 23.86
N LYS A 407 -1.71 -7.63 23.17
CA LYS A 407 -0.70 -6.64 23.58
C LYS A 407 -0.95 -6.13 25.00
N GLY A 408 0.09 -6.07 25.82
CA GLY A 408 0.03 -5.65 27.22
C GLY A 408 -0.49 -6.70 28.20
N THR A 409 -0.63 -7.97 27.78
CA THR A 409 -1.03 -9.09 28.64
C THR A 409 0.07 -10.15 28.73
N GLU A 410 -0.06 -11.13 29.64
CA GLU A 410 0.86 -12.28 29.70
C GLU A 410 0.87 -13.12 28.40
N GLY A 411 -0.18 -13.02 27.58
CA GLY A 411 -0.32 -13.72 26.30
C GLY A 411 0.13 -12.92 25.09
N GLU A 412 0.85 -11.81 25.28
CA GLU A 412 1.31 -10.95 24.18
C GLU A 412 2.17 -11.70 23.17
N ARG A 413 1.87 -11.50 21.88
CA ARG A 413 2.64 -12.05 20.76
C ARG A 413 2.71 -11.06 19.61
N PHE A 414 3.93 -10.78 19.12
CA PHE A 414 4.11 -10.15 17.82
C PHE A 414 3.95 -11.20 16.72
N LEU A 415 3.02 -10.97 15.79
CA LEU A 415 2.74 -11.88 14.68
C LEU A 415 3.43 -11.45 13.37
N GLY A 416 4.06 -10.27 13.34
CA GLY A 416 4.72 -9.73 12.15
C GLY A 416 3.75 -9.10 11.14
N SER A 417 4.25 -8.86 9.93
CA SER A 417 3.50 -8.24 8.83
C SER A 417 2.82 -9.23 7.88
N ASN A 418 3.13 -10.52 7.99
CA ASN A 418 2.64 -11.54 7.08
C ASN A 418 2.42 -12.87 7.79
N PHE A 419 1.17 -13.30 7.89
CA PHE A 419 0.79 -14.60 8.44
C PHE A 419 -0.59 -15.02 7.96
N SER A 420 -0.87 -16.32 8.04
CA SER A 420 -2.13 -16.90 7.58
C SER A 420 -2.62 -17.92 8.60
N SER A 421 -3.94 -17.94 8.84
CA SER A 421 -4.63 -18.94 9.66
C SER A 421 -4.15 -19.04 11.12
N VAL A 422 -3.76 -17.92 11.74
CA VAL A 422 -3.45 -17.90 13.17
C VAL A 422 -4.75 -18.11 13.95
N PRO A 423 -4.88 -19.16 14.79
CA PRO A 423 -6.08 -19.37 15.58
C PRO A 423 -6.30 -18.23 16.57
N VAL A 424 -7.54 -17.75 16.64
CA VAL A 424 -7.98 -16.71 17.58
C VAL A 424 -9.35 -17.09 18.14
N GLN A 425 -9.67 -16.63 19.34
CA GLN A 425 -10.90 -16.98 20.05
C GLN A 425 -11.54 -15.76 20.73
N SER A 426 -12.77 -15.94 21.20
CA SER A 426 -13.43 -15.00 22.10
C SER A 426 -12.51 -14.54 23.24
N GLY A 427 -12.41 -13.23 23.44
CA GLY A 427 -11.55 -12.61 24.44
C GLY A 427 -10.16 -12.23 23.94
N ASP A 428 -9.69 -12.78 22.80
CA ASP A 428 -8.46 -12.30 22.19
C ASP A 428 -8.64 -10.87 21.67
N SER A 429 -7.57 -10.08 21.76
CA SER A 429 -7.49 -8.73 21.23
C SER A 429 -6.30 -8.60 20.29
N PHE A 430 -6.37 -7.70 19.33
CA PHE A 430 -5.26 -7.36 18.45
C PHE A 430 -5.11 -5.85 18.32
N VAL A 431 -3.89 -5.38 18.09
CA VAL A 431 -3.56 -4.00 17.76
C VAL A 431 -2.55 -4.01 16.62
N ARG A 432 -2.75 -3.15 15.64
CA ARG A 432 -1.79 -2.96 14.55
C ARG A 432 -1.63 -1.49 14.20
N PRO A 433 -0.39 -0.97 14.11
CA PRO A 433 -0.11 0.33 13.53
C PRO A 433 -0.05 0.23 12.00
N SER A 434 -0.52 1.27 11.31
CA SER A 434 -0.13 1.52 9.92
C SER A 434 1.08 2.43 9.91
N ALA A 435 1.97 2.20 8.96
CA ALA A 435 3.06 3.11 8.74
C ALA A 435 2.57 4.51 8.37
N GLY A 436 3.33 5.50 8.81
CA GLY A 436 3.31 6.82 8.19
C GLY A 436 4.04 6.82 6.84
N GLY A 437 4.04 7.97 6.18
CA GLY A 437 4.89 8.22 5.02
C GLY A 437 6.34 8.51 5.44
N GLY A 438 7.29 8.40 4.53
CA GLY A 438 8.66 8.86 4.76
C GLY A 438 8.77 10.39 4.77
N GLY A 439 9.81 10.93 5.40
CA GLY A 439 10.07 12.37 5.41
C GLY A 439 10.66 12.88 4.10
N TYR A 440 10.55 14.19 3.86
CA TYR A 440 11.23 14.90 2.78
C TYR A 440 12.14 15.97 3.37
N GLY A 441 13.40 16.04 2.92
CA GLY A 441 14.36 17.04 3.41
C GLY A 441 14.95 16.68 4.78
N ASP A 442 16.05 17.33 5.16
CA ASP A 442 16.68 17.14 6.46
C ASP A 442 15.74 17.55 7.61
N PRO A 443 15.44 16.67 8.59
CA PRO A 443 14.63 17.00 9.76
C PRO A 443 15.10 18.24 10.53
N LEU A 444 16.42 18.52 10.55
CA LEU A 444 16.98 19.67 11.26
C LEU A 444 16.64 21.02 10.58
N GLU A 445 16.09 21.00 9.36
CA GLU A 445 15.61 22.19 8.66
C GLU A 445 14.14 22.52 8.97
N ARG A 446 13.39 21.61 9.63
CA ARG A 446 12.01 21.91 10.07
C ARG A 446 12.05 23.08 11.07
N THR A 447 11.10 24.02 11.02
CA THR A 447 11.12 25.16 11.96
C THR A 447 10.69 24.69 13.35
N TYR A 448 11.12 25.42 14.39
CA TYR A 448 10.71 25.11 15.76
C TYR A 448 9.20 25.18 15.96
N LEU A 449 8.55 26.16 15.32
CA LEU A 449 7.09 26.33 15.38
C LEU A 449 6.36 25.17 14.69
N GLU A 450 6.81 24.73 13.52
CA GLU A 450 6.21 23.56 12.85
C GLU A 450 6.35 22.26 13.68
N VAL A 451 7.46 22.11 14.42
CA VAL A 451 7.63 20.96 15.34
C VAL A 451 6.75 21.12 16.59
N LEU A 452 6.61 22.34 17.12
CA LEU A 452 5.72 22.62 18.24
C LEU A 452 4.26 22.31 17.88
N ASP A 453 3.81 22.74 16.70
CA ASP A 453 2.47 22.44 16.18
C ASP A 453 2.26 20.93 16.06
N ASP A 454 3.23 20.18 15.53
CA ASP A 454 3.14 18.70 15.48
C ASP A 454 3.05 18.06 16.89
N VAL A 455 3.66 18.67 17.91
CA VAL A 455 3.58 18.19 19.30
C VAL A 455 2.22 18.49 19.91
N ILE A 456 1.69 19.69 19.68
CA ILE A 456 0.34 20.09 20.10
C ILE A 456 -0.71 19.18 19.45
N ASP A 457 -0.58 18.88 18.16
CA ASP A 457 -1.49 18.01 17.41
C ASP A 457 -1.34 16.51 17.76
N GLY A 458 -0.36 16.14 18.58
CA GLY A 458 -0.08 14.74 18.94
C GLY A 458 0.49 13.89 17.79
N TYR A 459 1.02 14.52 16.75
CA TYR A 459 1.69 13.84 15.65
C TYR A 459 3.13 13.46 15.99
N VAL A 460 3.79 14.28 16.80
CA VAL A 460 5.16 14.08 17.28
C VAL A 460 5.15 14.16 18.81
N SER A 461 5.80 13.24 19.50
CA SER A 461 5.97 13.33 20.95
C SER A 461 7.05 14.34 21.31
N VAL A 462 6.99 14.91 22.53
CA VAL A 462 8.04 15.80 23.06
C VAL A 462 9.43 15.13 22.98
N GLY A 463 9.51 13.83 23.28
CA GLY A 463 10.75 13.07 23.16
C GLY A 463 11.28 13.01 21.74
N ARG A 464 10.40 12.85 20.74
CA ARG A 464 10.79 12.83 19.32
C ARG A 464 11.06 14.18 18.72
N ALA A 465 10.42 15.24 19.20
CA ALA A 465 10.81 16.60 18.84
C ALA A 465 12.30 16.82 19.09
N ALA A 466 12.80 16.40 20.25
CA ALA A 466 14.22 16.47 20.59
C ALA A 466 15.04 15.46 19.77
N LYS A 467 14.66 14.19 19.77
CA LYS A 467 15.49 13.12 19.20
C LYS A 467 15.63 13.16 17.67
N ASP A 468 14.58 13.58 16.96
CA ASP A 468 14.49 13.49 15.50
C ASP A 468 14.65 14.86 14.82
N TYR A 469 14.23 15.96 15.47
CA TYR A 469 14.27 17.32 14.89
C TYR A 469 15.22 18.28 15.63
N GLY A 470 15.79 17.84 16.75
CA GLY A 470 16.65 18.68 17.60
C GLY A 470 15.91 19.85 18.26
N VAL A 471 14.62 19.70 18.55
CA VAL A 471 13.80 20.76 19.17
C VAL A 471 13.43 20.37 20.59
N VAL A 472 13.89 21.16 21.55
CA VAL A 472 13.65 20.94 22.98
C VAL A 472 12.36 21.65 23.36
N ILE A 473 11.36 20.87 23.77
CA ILE A 473 10.02 21.36 24.13
C ILE A 473 9.71 20.93 25.56
N THR A 474 9.15 21.85 26.35
CA THR A 474 8.62 21.57 27.68
C THR A 474 7.10 21.68 27.66
N ALA A 475 6.42 20.65 28.16
CA ALA A 475 4.99 20.72 28.40
C ALA A 475 4.72 21.52 29.68
N VAL A 476 4.06 22.67 29.55
CA VAL A 476 3.65 23.50 30.69
C VAL A 476 2.30 23.04 31.22
N ASP A 477 1.32 22.89 30.31
CA ASP A 477 0.00 22.33 30.59
C ASP A 477 -0.57 21.66 29.32
N PRO A 478 -0.40 20.32 29.17
CA PRO A 478 -0.90 19.58 28.01
C PRO A 478 -2.42 19.69 27.80
N ASP A 479 -3.21 19.85 28.87
CA ASP A 479 -4.68 19.92 28.76
C ASP A 479 -5.15 21.24 28.15
N LEU A 480 -4.27 22.25 28.13
CA LEU A 480 -4.49 23.56 27.53
C LEU A 480 -3.64 23.79 26.27
N ASP A 481 -3.03 22.72 25.73
CA ASP A 481 -2.10 22.80 24.59
C ASP A 481 -0.93 23.79 24.84
N ALA A 482 -0.53 23.96 26.10
CA ALA A 482 0.50 24.92 26.50
C ALA A 482 1.88 24.25 26.54
N TYR A 483 2.69 24.55 25.53
CA TYR A 483 4.06 24.05 25.35
C TYR A 483 5.02 25.21 25.07
N GLU A 484 6.26 25.08 25.55
CA GLU A 484 7.31 26.08 25.35
C GLU A 484 8.53 25.46 24.66
N VAL A 485 9.05 26.15 23.64
CA VAL A 485 10.31 25.78 22.96
C VAL A 485 11.48 26.44 23.68
N ASP A 486 12.49 25.66 24.05
CA ASP A 486 13.79 26.18 24.45
C ASP A 486 14.68 26.33 23.21
N GLU A 487 14.71 27.54 22.63
CA GLU A 487 15.49 27.81 21.42
C GLU A 487 17.00 27.61 21.64
N ALA A 488 17.53 27.99 22.80
CA ALA A 488 18.96 27.89 23.08
C ALA A 488 19.39 26.42 23.14
N ALA A 489 18.66 25.60 23.90
CA ALA A 489 18.90 24.16 23.98
C ALA A 489 18.66 23.47 22.63
N SER A 490 17.70 23.94 21.83
CA SER A 490 17.43 23.42 20.48
C SER A 490 18.59 23.69 19.51
N VAL A 491 19.22 24.87 19.58
CA VAL A 491 20.41 25.18 18.76
C VAL A 491 21.57 24.25 19.11
N GLU A 492 21.85 24.07 20.40
CA GLU A 492 22.91 23.16 20.88
C GLU A 492 22.62 21.71 20.45
N LEU A 493 21.39 21.25 20.62
CA LEU A 493 20.99 19.89 20.24
C LEU A 493 21.06 19.65 18.73
N ARG A 494 20.64 20.61 17.90
CA ARG A 494 20.80 20.49 16.44
C ARG A 494 22.26 20.40 16.03
N HIS A 495 23.13 21.18 16.66
CA HIS A 495 24.57 21.12 16.40
C HIS A 495 25.14 19.74 16.79
N ASP A 496 24.77 19.22 17.96
CA ASP A 496 25.17 17.90 18.42
C ASP A 496 24.71 16.78 17.48
N ILE A 497 23.42 16.78 17.09
CA ILE A 497 22.88 15.80 16.15
C ILE A 497 23.62 15.90 14.80
N ALA A 498 23.80 17.09 14.26
CA ALA A 498 24.47 17.28 12.98
C ALA A 498 25.93 16.80 12.98
N ALA A 499 26.65 16.99 14.09
CA ALA A 499 28.03 16.53 14.25
C ALA A 499 28.16 15.00 14.36
N HIS A 500 27.18 14.32 14.95
CA HIS A 500 27.31 12.89 15.29
C HIS A 500 26.49 11.93 14.41
N ARG A 501 25.42 12.39 13.75
CA ARG A 501 24.44 11.50 13.08
C ARG A 501 25.00 10.57 12.01
N LEU A 502 26.05 10.97 11.31
CA LEU A 502 26.72 10.12 10.34
C LEU A 502 27.48 8.96 11.03
N GLY A 503 28.01 9.19 12.22
CA GLY A 503 28.70 8.17 13.02
C GLY A 503 27.75 7.11 13.58
N TRP A 504 26.50 7.46 13.88
CA TRP A 504 25.51 6.50 14.40
C TRP A 504 25.24 5.36 13.42
N LEU A 505 25.19 5.64 12.12
CA LEU A 505 24.99 4.61 11.09
C LEU A 505 26.16 3.62 10.97
N ALA A 506 27.33 3.95 11.55
CA ALA A 506 28.50 3.09 11.59
C ALA A 506 28.55 2.20 12.85
N GLU A 507 27.64 2.38 13.81
CA GLU A 507 27.59 1.55 15.02
C GLU A 507 27.34 0.08 14.67
N ASP A 508 27.96 -0.83 15.42
CA ASP A 508 27.81 -2.26 15.24
C ASP A 508 26.34 -2.68 15.47
N PRO A 509 25.67 -3.31 14.48
CA PRO A 509 24.26 -3.69 14.62
C PRO A 509 23.96 -4.63 15.79
N ALA A 510 24.90 -5.50 16.19
CA ALA A 510 24.70 -6.39 17.33
C ALA A 510 24.67 -5.62 18.65
N THR A 511 25.50 -4.58 18.78
CA THR A 511 25.48 -3.65 19.92
C THR A 511 24.15 -2.89 20.00
N VAL A 512 23.64 -2.42 18.86
CA VAL A 512 22.32 -1.74 18.77
C VAL A 512 21.19 -2.69 19.16
N SER A 513 21.21 -3.94 18.67
CA SER A 513 20.23 -4.99 19.04
C SER A 513 20.25 -5.25 20.55
N ALA A 514 21.42 -5.38 21.17
CA ALA A 514 21.53 -5.59 22.61
C ALA A 514 20.93 -4.44 23.43
N ARG A 515 21.12 -3.18 22.98
CA ARG A 515 20.54 -1.99 23.61
C ARG A 515 19.02 -1.89 23.43
N TYR A 516 18.49 -2.40 22.33
CA TYR A 516 17.04 -2.53 22.14
C TYR A 516 16.46 -3.56 23.10
N ILE A 517 17.11 -4.73 23.23
CA ILE A 517 16.67 -5.81 24.13
C ILE A 517 16.73 -5.38 25.60
N SER A 518 17.71 -4.57 26.00
CA SER A 518 17.80 -4.01 27.37
C SER A 518 16.80 -2.89 27.64
N GLY A 519 16.19 -2.31 26.59
CA GLY A 519 15.31 -1.15 26.69
C GLY A 519 16.04 0.19 26.80
N ASP A 520 17.35 0.24 26.56
CA ASP A 520 18.14 1.49 26.58
C ASP A 520 17.79 2.41 25.40
N ILE A 521 17.37 1.82 24.29
CA ILE A 521 16.86 2.50 23.10
C ILE A 521 15.57 1.83 22.65
N ASP A 522 14.74 2.59 21.96
CA ASP A 522 13.47 2.09 21.42
C ASP A 522 13.57 1.77 19.92
N MET A 523 12.48 1.23 19.37
CA MET A 523 12.38 0.83 17.96
C MET A 523 12.73 1.97 17.00
N LEU A 524 12.29 3.20 17.28
CA LEU A 524 12.51 4.34 16.39
C LEU A 524 13.97 4.81 16.41
N ASP A 525 14.65 4.71 17.55
CA ASP A 525 16.09 4.95 17.63
C ASP A 525 16.85 3.92 16.77
N VAL A 526 16.52 2.64 16.91
CA VAL A 526 17.10 1.53 16.12
C VAL A 526 16.99 1.79 14.62
N ILE A 527 15.83 2.24 14.15
CA ILE A 527 15.57 2.51 12.73
C ILE A 527 16.19 3.83 12.27
N ARG A 528 15.80 4.96 12.89
CA ARG A 528 16.08 6.30 12.36
C ARG A 528 17.50 6.77 12.61
N ARG A 529 18.13 6.34 13.72
CA ARG A 529 19.50 6.75 14.09
C ARG A 529 20.54 5.74 13.63
N TYR A 530 20.27 4.45 13.84
CA TYR A 530 21.26 3.40 13.60
C TYR A 530 21.02 2.61 12.31
N GLY A 531 19.86 2.76 11.66
CA GLY A 531 19.52 2.06 10.42
C GLY A 531 19.52 0.54 10.56
N VAL A 532 19.19 0.02 11.75
CA VAL A 532 19.19 -1.42 12.04
C VAL A 532 17.77 -1.97 11.93
N ILE A 533 17.64 -3.18 11.39
CA ILE A 533 16.36 -3.88 11.30
C ILE A 533 16.44 -5.15 12.14
N LEU A 534 15.45 -5.31 13.01
CA LEU A 534 15.33 -6.43 13.94
C LEU A 534 14.02 -7.18 13.71
N ASP A 535 13.93 -8.38 14.25
CA ASP A 535 12.64 -8.96 14.61
C ASP A 535 12.06 -8.15 15.77
N TRP A 536 10.96 -7.43 15.55
CA TRP A 536 10.41 -6.52 16.55
C TRP A 536 9.84 -7.22 17.78
N GLY A 537 9.56 -8.53 17.70
CA GLY A 537 9.09 -9.34 18.81
C GLY A 537 10.22 -9.93 19.67
N THR A 538 11.34 -10.31 19.06
CA THR A 538 12.45 -10.97 19.77
C THR A 538 13.70 -10.12 19.95
N GLY A 539 13.85 -9.05 19.16
CA GLY A 539 15.07 -8.25 19.07
C GLY A 539 16.19 -8.88 18.23
N GLU A 540 15.92 -10.02 17.58
CA GLU A 540 16.90 -10.72 16.74
C GLU A 540 17.34 -9.85 15.56
N LEU A 541 18.66 -9.79 15.31
CA LEU A 541 19.24 -8.99 14.25
C LEU A 541 19.04 -9.64 12.87
N PHE A 542 18.39 -8.93 11.95
CA PHE A 542 18.39 -9.27 10.53
C PHE A 542 19.59 -8.63 9.83
N ALA A 543 20.71 -9.35 9.81
CA ALA A 543 22.01 -8.82 9.39
C ALA A 543 22.06 -8.42 7.90
N THR A 544 21.47 -9.22 7.00
CA THR A 544 21.43 -8.89 5.57
C THR A 544 20.49 -7.72 5.32
N THR A 545 19.28 -7.76 5.86
CA THR A 545 18.32 -6.65 5.74
C THR A 545 18.86 -5.36 6.33
N THR A 546 19.57 -5.41 7.47
CA THR A 546 20.22 -4.23 8.07
C THR A 546 21.23 -3.60 7.11
N ARG A 547 22.09 -4.41 6.47
CA ARG A 547 23.06 -3.92 5.48
C ARG A 547 22.35 -3.24 4.30
N GLU A 548 21.29 -3.86 3.79
CA GLU A 548 20.51 -3.33 2.67
C GLU A 548 19.76 -2.04 3.07
N HIS A 549 19.18 -2.00 4.27
CA HIS A 549 18.50 -0.83 4.81
C HIS A 549 19.44 0.36 5.01
N ARG A 550 20.64 0.14 5.57
CA ARG A 550 21.68 1.19 5.69
C ARG A 550 22.09 1.74 4.34
N ALA A 551 22.25 0.89 3.31
CA ALA A 551 22.55 1.35 1.96
C ALA A 551 21.41 2.19 1.35
N LEU A 552 20.15 1.86 1.65
CA LEU A 552 19.00 2.67 1.24
C LEU A 552 18.96 4.03 1.96
N MET A 553 19.21 4.03 3.28
CA MET A 553 19.30 5.26 4.07
C MET A 553 20.45 6.14 3.60
N GLU A 554 21.61 5.57 3.25
CA GLU A 554 22.73 6.31 2.70
C GLU A 554 22.36 7.01 1.40
N ARG A 555 21.73 6.26 0.48
CA ARG A 555 21.33 6.79 -0.83
C ARG A 555 20.25 7.87 -0.76
N ARG A 556 19.27 7.74 0.14
CA ARG A 556 18.06 8.59 0.14
C ARG A 556 18.05 9.66 1.22
N SER A 557 18.82 9.46 2.28
CA SER A 557 18.78 10.30 3.49
C SER A 557 20.16 10.85 3.80
N SER A 558 21.09 10.02 4.29
CA SER A 558 22.30 10.54 4.93
C SER A 558 23.28 11.22 3.97
N SER A 559 23.30 10.85 2.68
CA SER A 559 24.10 11.56 1.67
C SER A 559 23.62 12.97 1.34
N HIS A 560 22.39 13.34 1.75
CA HIS A 560 21.82 14.68 1.55
C HIS A 560 21.99 15.58 2.78
N TRP A 561 22.54 15.06 3.88
CA TRP A 561 22.80 15.84 5.08
C TRP A 561 24.05 16.70 4.92
N PRO A 562 24.04 17.97 5.38
CA PRO A 562 25.23 18.82 5.36
C PRO A 562 26.37 18.18 6.18
N ILE A 563 27.58 18.18 5.61
CA ILE A 563 28.80 17.80 6.32
C ILE A 563 29.19 18.97 7.21
N VAL A 564 28.99 18.82 8.52
CA VAL A 564 29.53 19.77 9.50
C VAL A 564 31.02 19.49 9.63
N GLN A 565 31.87 20.43 9.21
CA GLN A 565 33.30 20.36 9.51
C GLN A 565 33.48 20.57 11.01
N ALA A 566 34.14 19.62 11.67
CA ALA A 566 34.41 19.62 13.10
C ALA A 566 35.30 20.79 13.55
#